data_AF-A0A7K3RWE6-F1
#
_entry.id   AF-A0A7K3RWE6-F1
#
_cell.length_a   1.000
_cell.length_b   1.000
_cell.length_c   1.000
_cell.angle_alpha   90.00
_cell.angle_beta   90.00
_cell.angle_gamma   90.00
#
_symmetry.space_group_name_H-M   'P 1'
#
loop_
_entity.id
_entity.type
_entity.pdbx_description
1 polymer ?
#
loop_
_entity_poly.entity_id
_entity_poly.type
_entity_poly.pdbx_seq_one_letter_code
_entity_poly.pdbx_strand_id
1 'polypeptide(L)' 'MRFRAACPDCRGRFELAAAALRLAIGATRRTTFYTFTCPECGASVRKPAGERIIELLTGGGVRTLRLHTAL' A
#
# COMPACT_ATOMS: atom_id res chain seq x y z
N MET A 1 0.19 5.82 14.01
CA MET A 1 0.42 6.47 12.69
C MET A 1 -0.81 6.24 11.81
N ARG A 2 -1.26 7.28 11.08
CA ARG A 2 -2.35 7.20 10.09
C ARG A 2 -1.82 7.63 8.73
N PHE A 3 -2.32 7.01 7.68
CA PHE A 3 -1.93 7.25 6.30
C PHE A 3 -3.12 7.73 5.50
N ARG A 4 -2.96 8.83 4.79
CA ARG A 4 -4.00 9.32 3.87
C ARG A 4 -4.00 8.49 2.60
N ALA A 5 -5.16 7.96 2.25
CA ALA A 5 -5.38 7.20 1.04
C ALA A 5 -6.61 7.74 0.30
N ALA A 6 -6.60 7.63 -1.03
CA ALA A 6 -7.72 7.99 -1.87
C ALA A 6 -8.11 6.80 -2.76
N CYS A 7 -9.39 6.48 -2.79
CA CYS A 7 -9.91 5.45 -3.68
C CYS A 7 -10.14 6.07 -5.07
N PRO A 8 -9.56 5.51 -6.15
CA PRO A 8 -9.81 5.99 -7.50
C PRO A 8 -11.24 5.66 -7.98
N ASP A 9 -11.88 4.62 -7.45
CA ASP A 9 -13.20 4.16 -7.86
C ASP A 9 -14.33 5.06 -7.32
N CYS A 10 -14.42 5.25 -6.00
CA CYS A 10 -15.45 6.12 -5.40
C CYS A 10 -14.99 7.57 -5.18
N ARG A 11 -13.70 7.87 -5.42
CA ARG A 11 -13.06 9.18 -5.15
C ARG A 11 -13.04 9.61 -3.68
N GLY A 12 -13.46 8.74 -2.76
CA GLY A 12 -13.40 8.98 -1.32
C GLY A 12 -11.95 9.07 -0.81
N ARG A 13 -11.76 9.85 0.25
CA ARG A 13 -10.47 10.08 0.92
C ARG A 13 -10.58 9.63 2.37
N PHE A 14 -9.62 8.84 2.82
CA PHE A 14 -9.67 8.18 4.13
C PHE A 14 -8.33 8.23 4.83
N GLU A 15 -8.37 8.15 6.15
CA GLU A 15 -7.21 7.89 6.98
C GLU A 15 -7.19 6.41 7.37
N LEU A 16 -6.17 5.70 6.92
CA LEU A 16 -5.99 4.28 7.18
C LEU A 16 -4.91 4.06 8.24
N ALA A 17 -5.16 3.13 9.16
CA ALA A 17 -4.12 2.64 10.04
C ALA A 17 -3.09 1.81 9.25
N ALA A 18 -1.88 1.68 9.79
CA ALA A 18 -0.83 0.85 9.19
C ALA A 18 -1.28 -0.59 8.88
N ALA A 19 -2.13 -1.15 9.75
CA ALA A 19 -2.66 -2.51 9.62
C ALA A 19 -3.65 -2.69 8.45
N ALA A 20 -4.27 -1.61 7.97
CA ALA A 20 -5.18 -1.64 6.81
C ALA A 20 -4.43 -1.63 5.47
N LEU A 21 -3.15 -1.27 5.50
CA LEU A 21 -2.28 -1.24 4.33
C LEU A 21 -1.44 -2.52 4.26
N ARG A 22 -1.12 -2.94 3.05
CA ARG A 22 -0.18 -4.03 2.78
C ARG A 22 0.82 -3.54 1.74
N LEU A 23 2.10 -3.56 2.09
CA LEU A 23 3.19 -3.20 1.18
C LEU A 23 3.80 -4.49 0.62
N ALA A 24 3.89 -4.58 -0.70
CA ALA A 24 4.63 -5.62 -1.40
C ALA A 24 5.86 -5.00 -2.06
N ILE A 25 7.06 -5.53 -1.76
CA ILE A 25 8.33 -5.08 -2.34
C ILE A 25 8.87 -6.22 -3.19
N GLY A 26 8.98 -6.02 -4.49
CA GLY A 26 9.61 -6.95 -5.41
C GLY A 26 10.97 -6.47 -5.91
N ALA A 27 11.59 -7.24 -6.81
CA ALA A 27 12.92 -6.94 -7.36
C ALA A 27 12.98 -5.64 -8.18
N THR A 28 11.85 -5.17 -8.72
CA THR A 28 11.76 -3.95 -9.53
C THR A 28 10.70 -2.98 -9.00
N ARG A 29 10.79 -1.69 -9.39
CA ARG A 29 9.75 -0.69 -9.06
C ARG A 29 8.36 -1.08 -9.56
N ARG A 30 8.25 -1.80 -10.68
CA ARG A 30 6.96 -2.29 -11.22
C ARG A 30 6.34 -3.38 -10.35
N THR A 31 7.17 -4.17 -9.70
CA THR A 31 6.76 -5.23 -8.77
C THR A 31 6.59 -4.73 -7.33
N THR A 32 6.80 -3.44 -7.07
CA THR A 32 6.70 -2.84 -5.73
C THR A 32 5.48 -1.92 -5.64
N PHE A 33 4.55 -2.27 -4.76
CA PHE A 33 3.24 -1.63 -4.67
C PHE A 33 2.67 -1.79 -3.28
N TYR A 34 1.81 -0.87 -2.87
CA TYR A 34 0.96 -1.05 -1.70
C TYR A 34 -0.49 -1.24 -2.12
N THR A 35 -1.24 -1.93 -1.26
CA THR A 35 -2.66 -2.19 -1.45
C THR A 35 -3.44 -1.85 -0.18
N PHE A 36 -4.70 -1.46 -0.37
CA PHE A 36 -5.68 -1.32 0.69
C PHE A 36 -7.09 -1.58 0.15
N THR A 37 -8.00 -1.94 1.03
CA THR A 37 -9.42 -2.06 0.71
C THR A 37 -10.11 -0.74 1.04
N CYS A 38 -10.84 -0.17 0.08
CA CYS A 38 -11.64 1.02 0.33
C CYS A 38 -12.79 0.68 1.29
N PRO A 39 -12.93 1.40 2.43
CA PRO A 39 -13.99 1.13 3.40
C PRO A 39 -15.38 1.56 2.92
N GLU A 40 -15.47 2.43 1.91
CA GLU A 40 -16.77 2.89 1.38
C GLU A 40 -17.32 1.99 0.28
N CYS A 41 -16.52 1.67 -0.74
CA CYS A 41 -16.98 0.88 -1.88
C CYS A 41 -16.47 -0.57 -1.90
N GLY A 42 -15.61 -0.96 -0.95
CA GLY A 42 -15.01 -2.29 -0.89
C GLY A 42 -13.94 -2.57 -1.96
N ALA A 43 -13.63 -1.61 -2.83
CA ALA A 43 -12.67 -1.79 -3.92
C ALA A 43 -11.26 -2.09 -3.38
N SER A 44 -10.58 -3.04 -4.03
CA SER A 44 -9.16 -3.34 -3.74
C SER A 44 -8.27 -2.40 -4.54
N VAL A 45 -7.74 -1.37 -3.88
CA VAL A 45 -6.93 -0.33 -4.51
C VAL A 45 -5.46 -0.72 -4.48
N ARG A 46 -4.80 -0.67 -5.64
CA ARG A 46 -3.36 -0.89 -5.79
C ARG A 46 -2.66 0.37 -6.28
N LYS A 47 -1.55 0.74 -5.64
CA LYS A 47 -0.76 1.92 -5.99
C LYS A 47 0.73 1.56 -6.00
N PRO A 48 1.51 2.08 -6.97
CA PRO A 48 2.96 1.86 -6.99
C PRO A 48 3.60 2.50 -5.74
N ALA A 49 4.57 1.81 -5.16
CA ALA A 49 5.32 2.28 -4.01
C ALA A 49 6.73 2.70 -4.47
N GLY A 50 6.97 4.01 -4.52
CA GLY A 50 8.32 4.56 -4.69
C GLY A 50 9.13 4.44 -3.40
N GLU A 51 10.43 4.69 -3.48
CA GLU A 51 11.38 4.59 -2.35
C GLU A 51 10.89 5.33 -1.09
N ARG A 52 10.50 6.60 -1.24
CA ARG A 52 9.93 7.42 -0.15
C ARG A 52 8.69 6.77 0.51
N ILE A 53 7.80 6.18 -0.29
CA ILE A 53 6.58 5.52 0.21
C ILE A 53 6.95 4.23 0.95
N ILE A 54 7.92 3.48 0.42
CA ILE A 54 8.42 2.26 1.06
C ILE A 54 8.96 2.59 2.45
N GLU A 55 9.83 3.60 2.57
CA GLU A 55 10.40 4.03 3.83
C GLU A 55 9.31 4.44 4.83
N LEU A 56 8.37 5.29 4.40
CA LEU A 56 7.28 5.78 5.25
C LEU A 56 6.37 4.65 5.75
N LEU A 57 5.97 3.74 4.86
CA LEU A 57 5.08 2.63 5.21
C LEU A 57 5.82 1.61 6.09
N THR A 58 7.06 1.26 5.75
CA THR A 58 7.87 0.31 6.54
C THR A 58 8.17 0.86 7.93
N GLY A 59 8.64 2.10 8.03
CA GLY A 59 8.91 2.77 9.30
C GLY A 59 7.66 3.02 10.14
N GLY A 60 6.50 3.17 9.49
CA GLY A 60 5.21 3.32 10.16
C GLY A 60 4.53 2.00 10.57
N GLY A 61 5.19 0.86 10.41
CA GLY A 61 4.70 -0.46 10.87
C GLY A 61 3.71 -1.14 9.92
N VAL A 62 3.67 -0.76 8.65
CA VAL A 62 2.84 -1.45 7.64
C VAL A 62 3.41 -2.82 7.37
N ARG A 63 2.53 -3.83 7.30
CA ARG A 63 2.94 -5.20 6.97
C ARG A 63 3.57 -5.23 5.59
N THR A 64 4.83 -5.62 5.56
CA THR A 64 5.66 -5.61 4.35
C THR A 64 5.93 -7.05 3.93
N LEU A 65 5.47 -7.41 2.74
CA LEU A 65 5.76 -8.67 2.07
C LEU A 65 6.89 -8.43 1.07
N ARG A 66 8.02 -9.12 1.26
CA ARG A 66 9.07 -9.17 0.24
C ARG A 66 8.77 -10.30 -0.72
N LEU A 67 8.54 -9.96 -1.98
CA LEU A 67 8.34 -10.93 -3.06
C LEU A 67 9.72 -11.46 -3.45
N HIS A 68 10.06 -12.65 -2.95
CA HIS A 68 11.15 -13.42 -3.51
C HIS A 68 10.65 -14.01 -4.82
N THR A 69 11.15 -13.51 -5.95
CA THR A 69 11.07 -14.26 -7.21
C THR A 69 11.83 -15.55 -6.98
N ALA A 70 11.12 -16.66 -6.78
CA ALA A 70 11.66 -17.98 -7.04
C ALA A 70 11.95 -18.01 -8.55
N LEU A 71 13.23 -17.84 -8.89
CA LEU A 71 13.77 -18.14 -10.21
C LEU A 71 13.74 -19.66 -10.41
#